data_AF-A0A9R1FE55-F1
#
_entry.id   AF-A0A9R1FE55-F1
#
_cell.length_a   1.000
_cell.length_b   1.000
_cell.length_c   1.000
_cell.angle_alpha   90.00
_cell.angle_beta   90.00
_cell.angle_gamma   90.00
#
_symmetry.space_group_name_H-M   'P 1'
#
loop_
_entity.id
_entity.type
_entity.pdbx_description
1 polymer ?
#
loop_
_entity_poly.entity_id
_entity_poly.type
_entity_poly.pdbx_seq_one_letter_code
_entity_poly.pdbx_strand_id
1 'polypeptide(L)'
;MCNDPTRSSYESQIYRPTFAGFVNIDIAKTKKIALRTLIDHSVVESFGAGRKTCILARIYPRKAIGEDAHLFVFNNGESDIKVTNLDAWHMKTPTMNKLLEQ
;
A
#
# COMPACT_ATOMS: atom_id res chain seq x y z
N MET A 1 -0.86 11.22 -4.57
CA MET A 1 -0.89 9.88 -3.94
C MET A 1 -0.82 10.07 -2.45
N CYS A 2 -1.66 9.38 -1.70
CA CYS A 2 -1.74 9.50 -0.25
C CYS A 2 -1.61 8.11 0.38
N ASN A 3 -0.99 8.06 1.55
CA ASN A 3 -1.04 6.93 2.46
C ASN A 3 -1.57 7.47 3.79
N ASP A 4 -2.78 7.04 4.16
CA ASP A 4 -3.49 7.50 5.35
C ASP A 4 -3.61 6.35 6.37
N PRO A 5 -2.73 6.30 7.38
CA PRO A 5 -2.79 5.29 8.43
C PRO A 5 -3.60 5.77 9.64
N THR A 6 -4.40 6.84 9.56
CA THR A 6 -5.16 7.36 10.72
C THR A 6 -6.07 6.32 11.35
N ARG A 7 -6.58 5.35 10.57
CA ARG A 7 -7.38 4.21 11.06
C ARG A 7 -6.64 2.87 11.03
N SER A 8 -5.31 2.88 10.97
CA SER A 8 -4.48 1.67 10.85
C SER A 8 -4.47 0.78 12.09
N SER A 9 -4.81 1.30 13.27
CA SER A 9 -4.83 0.54 14.54
C SER A 9 -5.85 1.10 15.52
N TYR A 10 -6.32 0.23 16.43
CA TYR A 10 -7.11 0.60 17.60
C TYR A 10 -6.27 1.03 18.79
N GLU A 11 -4.96 0.77 18.74
CA GLU A 11 -4.04 1.09 19.81
C GLU A 11 -3.75 2.60 19.87
N SER A 12 -3.66 3.10 21.10
CA SER A 12 -3.38 4.51 21.36
C SER A 12 -1.88 4.80 21.24
N GLN A 13 -1.49 6.07 21.08
CA GLN A 13 -0.08 6.49 21.09
C GLN A 13 0.81 5.86 20.00
N ILE A 14 0.24 5.33 18.91
CA ILE A 14 1.00 4.89 17.74
C ILE A 14 1.30 6.07 16.82
N TYR A 15 2.52 6.11 16.29
CA TYR A 15 2.90 7.01 15.21
C TYR A 15 2.18 6.62 13.91
N ARG A 16 1.22 7.45 13.47
CA ARG A 16 0.38 7.22 12.30
C ARG A 16 0.16 8.49 11.46
N PRO A 17 1.24 9.20 11.05
CA PRO A 17 1.09 10.38 10.22
C PRO A 17 0.56 10.00 8.83
N THR A 18 -0.18 10.91 8.22
CA THR A 18 -0.52 10.80 6.81
C THR A 18 0.67 11.27 5.97
N PHE A 19 1.05 10.45 4.99
CA PHE A 19 2.06 10.81 3.99
C PHE A 19 1.38 11.06 2.65
N ALA A 20 1.90 12.03 1.89
CA ALA A 20 1.38 12.32 0.55
C ALA A 20 2.49 12.86 -0.36
N GLY A 21 2.28 12.72 -1.66
CA GLY A 21 3.13 13.30 -2.68
C GLY A 21 2.40 13.44 -4.01
N PHE A 22 2.77 14.48 -4.77
CA PHE A 22 2.30 14.63 -6.14
C PHE A 22 2.86 13.54 -7.03
N VAL A 23 2.07 13.10 -8.01
CA VAL A 23 2.44 12.08 -9.00
C VAL A 23 2.53 12.76 -10.35
N ASN A 24 3.74 12.82 -10.92
CA ASN A 24 3.97 13.49 -12.20
C ASN A 24 3.49 12.63 -13.39
N ILE A 25 2.18 12.65 -13.65
CA ILE A 25 1.55 12.04 -14.82
C ILE A 25 0.54 12.96 -15.48
N ASP A 26 0.44 12.87 -16.79
CA ASP A 26 -0.61 13.53 -17.57
C ASP A 26 -1.84 12.62 -17.64
N ILE A 27 -2.77 12.80 -16.70
CA ILE A 27 -4.02 12.02 -16.65
C ILE A 27 -4.92 12.34 -17.85
N ALA A 28 -4.86 13.56 -18.39
CA ALA A 28 -5.67 13.95 -19.55
C ALA A 28 -5.29 13.12 -20.79
N LYS A 29 -4.00 12.82 -20.94
CA LYS A 29 -3.46 11.97 -22.01
C LYS A 29 -3.54 10.47 -21.71
N THR A 30 -3.16 10.02 -20.51
CA THR A 30 -3.08 8.57 -20.21
C THR A 30 -4.41 7.95 -19.84
N LYS A 31 -5.36 8.75 -19.30
CA LYS A 31 -6.66 8.31 -18.74
C LYS A 31 -6.55 7.19 -17.68
N LYS A 32 -5.33 6.94 -17.19
CA LYS A 32 -5.00 5.81 -16.30
C LYS A 32 -3.95 6.26 -15.30
N ILE A 33 -4.10 5.77 -14.08
CA ILE A 33 -3.10 5.84 -13.02
C ILE A 33 -2.81 4.41 -12.56
N ALA A 34 -1.53 4.07 -12.44
CA ALA A 34 -1.11 2.78 -11.91
C ALA A 34 -0.72 2.93 -10.44
N LEU A 35 -1.07 1.94 -9.63
CA LEU A 35 -0.66 1.81 -8.24
C LEU A 35 -0.18 0.38 -8.01
N ARG A 36 0.99 0.24 -7.39
CA ARG A 36 1.48 -1.03 -6.84
C ARG A 36 1.69 -0.84 -5.35
N THR A 37 1.26 -1.80 -4.54
CA THR A 37 1.50 -1.78 -3.10
C THR A 37 2.08 -3.12 -2.67
N LEU A 38 3.21 -3.09 -1.96
CA LEU A 38 3.73 -4.24 -1.23
C LEU A 38 3.24 -4.15 0.21
N ILE A 39 2.66 -5.23 0.70
CA ILE A 39 2.14 -5.34 2.06
C ILE A 39 2.91 -6.47 2.73
N ASP A 40 3.65 -6.14 3.79
CA ASP A 40 4.37 -7.10 4.62
C ASP A 40 4.10 -6.80 6.09
N HIS A 41 3.04 -7.41 6.61
CA HIS A 41 2.58 -7.29 8.00
C HIS A 41 2.48 -5.83 8.48
N SER A 42 3.58 -5.29 9.04
CA SER A 42 3.67 -3.94 9.61
C SER A 42 4.25 -2.88 8.67
N VAL A 43 4.51 -3.24 7.41
CA VAL A 43 5.09 -2.34 6.39
C VAL A 43 4.19 -2.33 5.16
N VAL A 44 3.94 -1.12 4.65
CA VAL A 44 3.22 -0.91 3.40
C VAL A 44 4.05 0.02 2.51
N GLU A 45 4.44 -0.47 1.33
CA GLU A 45 5.20 0.31 0.33
C GLU A 45 4.35 0.53 -0.91
N SER A 46 3.99 1.79 -1.17
CA SER A 46 3.13 2.18 -2.28
C SER A 46 3.91 2.93 -3.36
N PHE A 47 3.73 2.49 -4.61
CA PHE A 47 4.40 3.00 -5.80
C PHE A 47 3.36 3.52 -6.79
N GLY A 48 3.28 4.85 -6.91
CA GLY A 48 2.41 5.54 -7.85
C GLY A 48 3.04 5.70 -9.23
N ALA A 49 2.24 5.46 -10.27
CA ALA A 49 2.59 5.65 -11.67
C ALA A 49 3.95 5.06 -12.09
N GLY A 50 4.21 3.81 -11.69
CA GLY A 50 5.45 3.12 -12.06
C GLY A 50 6.69 3.61 -11.31
N ARG A 51 6.54 3.96 -10.02
CA ARG A 51 7.60 4.45 -9.11
C ARG A 51 7.97 5.94 -9.27
N LYS A 52 7.10 6.75 -9.89
CA LYS A 52 7.30 8.21 -9.92
C LYS A 52 7.10 8.86 -8.56
N THR A 53 6.26 8.24 -7.73
CA THR A 53 6.07 8.62 -6.33
C THR A 53 6.07 7.34 -5.50
N CYS A 54 6.88 7.30 -4.46
CA CYS A 54 6.99 6.17 -3.56
C CYS A 54 6.68 6.64 -2.13
N ILE A 55 5.87 5.89 -1.40
CA ILE A 55 5.58 6.14 0.01
C ILE A 55 5.76 4.84 0.77
N LEU A 56 6.64 4.85 1.77
CA LEU A 56 6.80 3.77 2.73
C LEU A 56 6.11 4.17 4.03
N ALA A 57 5.25 3.30 4.55
CA ALA A 57 4.53 3.52 5.80
C ALA A 57 4.69 2.30 6.71
N ARG A 58 4.78 2.57 8.02
CA ARG A 58 4.74 1.57 9.08
C ARG A 58 3.36 1.61 9.73
N ILE A 59 2.74 0.44 9.88
CA ILE A 59 1.42 0.28 10.51
C ILE A 59 1.46 -0.86 11.52
N TYR A 60 0.69 -0.77 12.60
CA TYR A 60 0.65 -1.78 13.66
C TYR A 60 -0.80 -2.12 14.03
N PRO A 61 -1.52 -2.84 13.14
CA PRO A 61 -2.94 -3.17 13.35
C PRO A 61 -3.12 -4.10 14.55
N ARG A 62 -4.30 -4.04 15.17
CA ARG A 62 -4.72 -4.96 16.26
C ARG A 62 -5.68 -6.05 15.81
N LYS A 63 -6.36 -5.85 14.68
CA LYS A 63 -7.40 -6.77 14.17
C LYS A 63 -7.03 -7.41 12.83
N ALA A 64 -6.52 -6.61 11.90
CA ALA A 64 -6.08 -7.10 10.59
C ALA A 64 -4.67 -7.71 10.68
N ILE A 65 -4.55 -8.92 11.23
CA ILE A 65 -3.29 -9.66 11.39
C ILE A 65 -3.46 -11.06 10.80
N GLY A 66 -2.49 -11.51 9.98
CA GLY A 66 -2.54 -12.85 9.37
C GLY A 66 -3.77 -13.03 8.50
N GLU A 67 -4.51 -14.12 8.73
CA GLU A 67 -5.73 -14.46 7.96
C GLU A 67 -6.89 -13.48 8.18
N ASP A 68 -6.88 -12.69 9.27
CA ASP A 68 -7.88 -11.64 9.52
C ASP A 68 -7.59 -10.35 8.72
N ALA A 69 -6.47 -10.29 8.00
CA ALA A 69 -6.16 -9.19 7.11
C ALA A 69 -6.89 -9.35 5.77
N HIS A 70 -7.56 -8.28 5.32
CA HIS A 70 -8.31 -8.28 4.07
C HIS A 70 -7.84 -7.12 3.17
N LEU A 71 -7.90 -7.36 1.86
CA LEU A 71 -7.56 -6.37 0.83
C LEU A 71 -8.84 -5.85 0.17
N PHE A 72 -8.94 -4.53 0.02
CA PHE A 72 -10.07 -3.87 -0.60
C PHE A 72 -9.61 -2.90 -1.69
N VAL A 73 -10.45 -2.77 -2.72
CA VAL A 73 -10.42 -1.66 -3.67
C VAL A 73 -11.68 -0.86 -3.46
N PHE A 74 -11.56 0.46 -3.34
CA PHE A 74 -12.69 1.34 -3.05
C PHE A 74 -12.64 2.62 -3.86
N ASN A 75 -13.81 3.23 -4.08
CA ASN A 75 -13.97 4.57 -4.63
C ASN A 75 -14.93 5.36 -3.73
N ASN A 76 -14.41 6.41 -3.08
CA ASN A 76 -15.21 7.33 -2.26
C ASN A 76 -15.43 8.68 -2.99
N GLY A 77 -15.12 8.77 -4.29
CA GLY A 77 -15.37 9.96 -5.11
C GLY A 77 -16.78 9.97 -5.70
N GLU A 78 -17.24 11.14 -6.12
CA GLU A 78 -18.54 11.31 -6.77
C GLU A 78 -18.57 10.77 -8.21
N SER A 79 -17.41 10.75 -8.87
CA SER A 79 -17.29 10.23 -10.23
C SER A 79 -16.93 8.76 -10.23
N ASP A 80 -17.52 8.01 -11.16
CA ASP A 80 -17.18 6.61 -11.39
C ASP A 80 -15.74 6.47 -11.87
N ILE A 81 -15.07 5.43 -11.36
CA ILE A 81 -13.77 4.99 -11.84
C ILE A 81 -13.88 3.55 -12.35
N LYS A 82 -13.06 3.23 -13.36
CA LYS A 82 -12.95 1.86 -13.88
C LYS A 82 -11.61 1.26 -13.48
N VAL A 83 -11.65 0.17 -12.73
CA VAL A 83 -10.47 -0.68 -12.51
C VAL A 83 -10.25 -1.49 -13.78
N THR A 84 -9.22 -1.14 -14.55
CA THR A 84 -8.93 -1.81 -15.84
C THR A 84 -8.10 -3.08 -15.69
N ASN A 85 -7.32 -3.18 -14.61
CA ASN A 85 -6.55 -4.35 -14.24
C ASN A 85 -6.32 -4.37 -12.72
N LEU A 86 -6.37 -5.55 -12.10
CA LEU A 86 -6.06 -5.75 -10.69
C LEU A 86 -5.44 -7.13 -10.53
N ASP A 87 -4.16 -7.14 -10.19
CA ASP A 87 -3.42 -8.36 -9.88
C ASP A 87 -3.04 -8.36 -8.41
N ALA A 88 -3.27 -9.48 -7.74
CA ALA A 88 -2.89 -9.70 -6.35
C ALA A 88 -2.13 -11.03 -6.22
N TRP A 89 -0.95 -10.98 -5.59
CA TRP A 89 -0.12 -12.15 -5.36
C TRP A 89 0.13 -12.32 -3.87
N HIS A 90 -0.09 -13.53 -3.36
CA HIS A 90 0.38 -13.92 -2.04
C HIS A 90 1.91 -14.08 -2.07
N MET A 91 2.62 -13.34 -1.24
CA MET A 91 4.08 -13.37 -1.18
C MET A 91 4.54 -14.39 -0.13
N LYS A 92 5.43 -15.31 -0.53
CA LYS A 92 6.06 -16.25 0.41
C LYS A 92 7.08 -15.52 1.28
N THR A 93 7.21 -15.94 2.53
CA THR A 93 8.25 -15.47 3.43
C THR A 93 9.63 -15.76 2.83
N PRO A 94 10.51 -14.75 2.66
CA PRO A 94 11.86 -14.96 2.16
C PRO A 94 12.75 -15.60 3.23
N THR A 95 13.72 -16.40 2.83
CA THR A 95 14.84 -16.77 3.71
C THR A 95 15.77 -15.58 3.84
N MET A 96 15.82 -14.98 5.02
CA MET A 96 16.69 -13.85 5.32
C MET A 96 17.91 -14.33 6.10
N ASN A 97 19.09 -13.78 5.79
CA ASN A 97 20.33 -14.01 6.54
C ASN A 97 20.66 -15.50 6.74
N LYS A 98 20.69 -16.29 5.65
CA LYS A 98 21.13 -17.68 5.71
C LYS A 98 22.58 -17.71 6.21
N LEU A 99 22.84 -18.37 7.34
CA LEU A 99 24.19 -18.66 7.77
C LEU A 99 24.87 -19.48 6.67
N LEU A 100 26.01 -18.99 6.18
CA LEU A 100 26.85 -19.79 5.29
C LEU A 100 27.42 -20.91 6.16
N GLU A 101 27.08 -22.15 5.83
CA GLU A 101 27.74 -23.32 6.40
C GLU A 101 29.24 -23.23 6.04
N GLN A 102 30.12 -23.26 7.05
CA GLN A 102 31.57 -23.30 6.90
C GLN A 102 32.03 -24.72 6.59
#